data_AF-A0A1V5RXU4-F1
#
_entry.id   AF-A0A1V5RXU4-F1
#
_cell.length_a   1.000
_cell.length_b   1.000
_cell.length_c   1.000
_cell.angle_alpha   90.00
_cell.angle_beta   90.00
_cell.angle_gamma   90.00
#
_symmetry.space_group_name_H-M   'P 1'
#
loop_
_entity.id
_entity.type
_entity.pdbx_description
1 polymer ?
#
loop_
_entity_poly.entity_id
_entity_poly.type
_entity_poly.pdbx_seq_one_letter_code
_entity_poly.pdbx_strand_id
1 'polypeptide(L)'
;MLGVIPGVYFFPAIGLAAALGWLARRSPSLPAAARRAGRAAGIALLCAALLLHAGLTWRDYFHVWGPSQATFDAFEGDMAAAWRWLADHPDVSRPAHVYLSSDIYRHPTFMLLHERATVQTYFTHTNPQLSWFDGRAALPLPAGGQPTLYLVSSAAPLAPRADGWLRAAAAEIDTVAGPDGAPALRVFRAQPGARIEPGVAAGAELIALTAQLDLSAAQLALADGAEPELTLLWRTRGPDPADWPGYRLEAALPARDGTVWADELPFEAFRPLEWTPDAAFVTWHTLHGYAGPAASGAAPVQGELRLVRLSDGGPEGWRTVAFSVNH
;
A
#
# COMPACT_ATOMS: atom_id res chain seq x y z
N MET A 1 23.17 6.02 3.88
CA MET A 1 24.13 6.98 4.46
C MET A 1 24.75 6.54 5.81
N LEU A 2 24.50 5.34 6.34
CA LEU A 2 25.06 4.91 7.64
C LEU A 2 26.59 4.70 7.66
N GLY A 3 27.23 4.44 6.52
CA GLY A 3 28.67 4.15 6.44
C GLY A 3 29.62 5.34 6.52
N VAL A 4 29.12 6.58 6.39
CA VAL A 4 29.98 7.80 6.35
C VAL A 4 30.15 8.44 7.73
N ILE A 5 29.31 8.05 8.69
CA ILE A 5 29.19 8.66 10.02
C ILE A 5 30.53 8.69 10.78
N PRO A 6 31.37 7.62 10.81
CA PRO A 6 32.65 7.68 11.52
C PRO A 6 33.60 8.72 10.93
N GLY A 7 33.63 8.86 9.60
CA GLY A 7 34.51 9.82 8.92
C GLY A 7 34.16 11.28 9.23
N VAL A 8 32.87 11.59 9.34
CA VAL A 8 32.40 12.95 9.65
C VAL A 8 32.82 13.39 11.06
N TYR A 9 33.00 12.46 12.00
CA TYR A 9 33.39 12.79 13.39
C TYR A 9 34.89 12.67 13.67
N PHE A 10 35.59 11.68 13.10
CA PHE A 10 37.00 11.45 13.37
C PHE A 10 37.91 12.52 12.77
N PHE A 11 37.67 12.92 11.52
CA PHE A 11 38.55 13.88 10.84
C PHE A 11 38.55 15.27 11.47
N PRO A 12 37.41 15.86 11.86
CA PRO A 12 37.40 17.15 12.56
C PRO A 12 38.08 17.09 13.94
N ALA A 13 37.90 15.98 14.67
CA ALA A 13 38.56 15.80 15.98
C ALA A 13 40.09 15.74 15.85
N ILE A 14 40.61 15.01 14.86
CA ILE A 14 42.04 14.95 14.56
C ILE A 14 42.57 16.32 14.09
N GLY A 15 41.83 16.99 13.21
CA GLY A 15 42.18 18.32 12.70
C GLY A 15 42.28 19.37 13.81
N LEU A 16 41.33 19.36 14.76
CA LEU A 16 41.35 20.27 15.90
C LEU A 16 42.49 19.96 16.87
N ALA A 17 42.76 18.69 17.15
CA ALA A 17 43.90 18.29 17.98
C ALA A 17 45.23 18.74 17.35
N ALA A 18 45.37 18.61 16.03
CA ALA A 18 46.54 19.07 15.29
C ALA A 18 46.69 20.60 15.33
N ALA A 19 45.58 21.35 15.17
CA ALA A 19 45.57 22.82 15.24
C ALA A 19 45.95 23.33 16.64
N LEU A 20 45.38 22.74 17.70
CA LEU A 20 45.73 23.06 19.08
C LEU A 20 47.21 22.74 19.39
N GLY A 21 47.70 21.58 18.91
CA GLY A 21 49.10 21.20 19.05
C GLY A 21 50.05 22.16 18.31
N TRP A 22 49.66 22.66 17.15
CA TRP A 22 50.42 23.65 16.38
C TRP A 22 50.45 25.03 17.07
N LEU A 23 49.32 25.52 17.56
CA LEU A 23 49.21 26.77 18.32
C LEU A 23 50.07 26.74 19.58
N ALA A 24 50.06 25.63 20.32
CA ALA A 24 50.87 25.45 21.52
C ALA A 24 52.38 25.51 21.22
N ARG A 25 52.83 25.03 20.06
CA ARG A 25 54.24 25.09 19.63
C ARG A 25 54.68 26.50 19.21
N ARG A 26 53.76 27.34 18.72
CA ARG A 26 54.08 28.69 18.20
C ARG A 26 54.12 29.81 19.25
N SER A 27 53.70 29.55 20.49
CA SER A 27 53.76 30.53 21.59
C SER A 27 54.70 30.08 22.73
N PRO A 28 56.03 30.01 22.51
CA PRO A 28 56.98 29.59 23.53
C PRO A 28 57.18 30.61 24.67
N SER A 29 56.79 31.88 24.46
CA SER A 29 56.97 32.98 25.42
C SER A 29 55.93 33.04 26.56
N LEU A 30 54.90 32.20 26.53
CA LEU A 30 53.89 32.16 27.59
C LEU A 30 54.37 31.37 28.82
N PRO A 31 54.11 31.87 30.06
CA PRO A 31 54.35 31.12 31.28
C PRO A 31 53.69 29.73 31.25
N ALA A 32 54.32 28.74 31.88
CA ALA A 32 53.83 27.35 31.89
C ALA A 32 52.38 27.22 32.39
N ALA A 33 51.98 28.05 33.37
CA ALA A 33 50.61 28.10 33.89
C ALA A 33 49.60 28.56 32.82
N ALA A 34 49.91 29.60 32.04
CA ALA A 34 49.06 30.09 30.96
C ALA A 34 48.88 29.04 29.86
N ARG A 35 49.93 28.28 29.53
CA ARG A 35 49.85 27.17 28.57
C ARG A 35 48.94 26.04 29.07
N ARG A 36 49.00 25.69 30.36
CA ARG A 36 48.10 24.68 30.96
C ARG A 36 46.65 25.15 30.98
N ALA A 37 46.41 26.40 31.39
CA ALA A 37 45.07 27.00 31.40
C ALA A 37 44.46 27.04 29.99
N GLY A 38 45.24 27.47 28.98
CA GLY A 38 44.81 27.46 27.58
C GLY A 38 44.48 26.06 27.06
N ARG A 39 45.29 25.05 27.41
CA ARG A 39 45.01 23.64 27.06
C ARG A 39 43.72 23.14 27.71
N ALA A 40 43.52 23.41 28.99
CA ALA A 40 42.31 23.02 29.71
C ALA A 40 41.07 23.70 29.13
N ALA A 41 41.14 25.00 28.83
CA ALA A 41 40.06 25.74 28.17
C ALA A 41 39.76 25.19 26.77
N GLY A 42 40.79 24.84 25.98
CA GLY A 42 40.61 24.23 24.66
C GLY A 42 39.96 22.85 24.72
N ILE A 43 40.36 22.01 25.69
CA ILE A 43 39.70 20.71 25.93
C ILE A 43 38.26 20.92 26.38
N ALA A 44 38.01 21.82 27.32
CA ALA A 44 36.67 22.13 27.80
C ALA A 44 35.76 22.63 26.66
N LEU A 45 36.27 23.50 25.79
CA LEU A 45 35.54 23.98 24.62
C LEU A 45 35.23 22.84 23.63
N LEU A 46 36.20 21.95 23.38
CA LEU A 46 35.98 20.77 22.54
C LEU A 46 34.92 19.84 23.13
N CYS A 47 35.03 19.51 24.42
CA CYS A 47 34.04 18.70 25.12
C CYS A 47 32.66 19.36 25.07
N ALA A 48 32.57 20.67 25.31
CA ALA A 48 31.32 21.41 25.22
C ALA A 48 30.73 21.37 23.80
N ALA A 49 31.55 21.53 22.76
CA ALA A 49 31.12 21.44 21.37
C ALA A 49 30.61 20.04 21.01
N LEU A 50 31.31 18.99 21.46
CA LEU A 50 30.89 17.60 21.24
C LEU A 50 29.59 17.27 21.97
N LEU A 51 29.45 17.69 23.24
CA LEU A 51 28.23 17.50 24.02
C LEU A 51 27.05 18.26 23.42
N LEU A 52 27.28 19.50 22.97
CA LEU A 52 26.27 20.28 22.27
C LEU A 52 25.84 19.58 20.98
N HIS A 53 26.79 19.12 20.17
CA HIS A 53 26.46 18.43 18.92
C HIS A 53 25.75 17.10 19.18
N ALA A 54 26.20 16.30 20.16
CA ALA A 54 25.52 15.08 20.55
C ALA A 54 24.09 15.35 21.05
N GLY A 55 23.88 16.41 21.83
CA GLY A 55 22.55 16.83 22.29
C GLY A 55 21.66 17.29 21.14
N LEU A 56 22.19 18.03 20.17
CA LEU A 56 21.47 18.42 18.96
C LEU A 56 21.14 17.21 18.09
N THR A 57 22.08 16.31 17.84
CA THR A 57 21.85 15.07 17.09
C THR A 57 20.80 14.19 17.77
N TRP A 58 20.87 14.03 19.09
CA TRP A 58 19.88 13.28 19.85
C TRP A 58 18.49 13.92 19.73
N ARG A 59 18.39 15.25 19.91
CA ARG A 59 17.13 15.98 19.72
C ARG A 59 16.59 15.80 18.31
N ASP A 60 17.42 16.04 17.31
CA ASP A 60 17.01 16.02 15.91
C ASP A 60 16.61 14.61 15.48
N TYR A 61 17.33 13.58 15.94
CA TYR A 61 17.00 12.20 15.61
C TYR A 61 15.73 11.71 16.31
N PHE A 62 15.63 11.87 17.64
CA PHE A 62 14.56 11.25 18.43
C PHE A 62 13.32 12.13 18.60
N HIS A 63 13.46 13.45 18.51
CA HIS A 63 12.36 14.38 18.77
C HIS A 63 11.90 15.17 17.55
N VAL A 64 12.67 15.18 16.46
CA VAL A 64 12.28 15.89 15.22
C VAL A 64 12.07 14.92 14.08
N TRP A 65 13.10 14.16 13.71
CA TRP A 65 13.07 13.22 12.59
C TRP A 65 12.23 11.99 12.92
N GLY A 66 12.54 11.27 14.01
CA GLY A 66 11.84 10.04 14.40
C GLY A 66 10.31 10.17 14.47
N PRO A 67 9.76 11.21 15.12
CA PRO A 67 8.32 11.44 15.19
C PRO A 67 7.74 12.15 13.95
N SER A 68 8.51 12.44 12.91
CA SER A 68 7.98 13.15 11.73
C SER A 68 7.09 12.24 10.87
N GLN A 69 6.10 12.82 10.21
CA GLN A 69 5.27 12.12 9.22
C GLN A 69 6.11 11.48 8.11
N ALA A 70 7.11 12.20 7.59
CA ALA A 70 7.98 11.67 6.55
C ALA A 70 8.74 10.40 6.99
N THR A 71 9.13 10.32 8.26
CA THR A 71 9.78 9.11 8.80
C THR A 71 8.76 7.99 9.02
N PHE A 72 7.57 8.33 9.50
CA PHE A 72 6.47 7.38 9.61
C PHE A 72 6.14 6.73 8.26
N ASP A 73 5.98 7.52 7.20
CA ASP A 73 5.69 7.03 5.85
C ASP A 73 6.87 6.20 5.29
N ALA A 74 8.11 6.68 5.47
CA ALA A 74 9.30 6.01 4.96
C ALA A 74 9.57 4.64 5.61
N PHE A 75 9.04 4.40 6.81
CA PHE A 75 9.20 3.15 7.56
C PHE A 75 7.87 2.40 7.77
N GLU A 76 6.89 2.60 6.88
CA GLU A 76 5.63 1.84 6.87
C GLU A 76 4.89 1.89 8.22
N GLY A 77 4.82 3.09 8.80
CA GLY A 77 4.23 3.31 10.11
C GLY A 77 2.76 2.90 10.19
N ASP A 78 2.04 2.96 9.07
CA ASP A 78 0.66 2.51 8.90
C ASP A 78 0.54 0.98 9.05
N MET A 79 1.50 0.21 8.55
CA MET A 79 1.57 -1.24 8.74
C MET A 79 1.90 -1.62 10.17
N ALA A 80 2.81 -0.87 10.82
CA ALA A 80 3.08 -1.03 12.24
C ALA A 80 1.87 -0.65 13.11
N ALA A 81 1.04 0.30 12.65
CA ALA A 81 -0.23 0.65 13.29
C ALA A 81 -1.28 -0.44 13.10
N ALA A 82 -1.43 -0.99 11.88
CA ALA A 82 -2.31 -2.12 11.57
C ALA A 82 -2.01 -3.34 12.44
N TRP A 83 -0.74 -3.71 12.54
CA TRP A 83 -0.29 -4.80 13.41
C TRP A 83 -0.66 -4.55 14.88
N ARG A 84 -0.31 -3.38 15.42
CA ARG A 84 -0.61 -3.02 16.82
C ARG A 84 -2.10 -3.06 17.08
N TRP A 85 -2.90 -2.50 16.18
CA TRP A 85 -4.35 -2.50 16.30
C TRP A 85 -4.92 -3.93 16.40
N LEU A 86 -4.48 -4.85 15.53
CA LEU A 86 -4.92 -6.25 15.56
C LEU A 86 -4.51 -6.97 16.85
N ALA A 87 -3.32 -6.65 17.39
CA ALA A 87 -2.81 -7.21 18.63
C ALA A 87 -3.58 -6.71 19.87
N ASP A 88 -3.99 -5.44 19.86
CA ASP A 88 -4.73 -4.80 20.95
C ASP A 88 -6.23 -5.14 20.95
N HIS A 89 -6.78 -5.62 19.82
CA HIS A 89 -8.21 -5.96 19.64
C HIS A 89 -8.46 -7.43 19.26
N PRO A 90 -7.96 -8.43 20.04
CA PRO A 90 -8.08 -9.84 19.70
C PRO A 90 -9.52 -10.38 19.70
N ASP A 91 -10.42 -9.73 20.44
CA ASP A 91 -11.84 -10.07 20.53
C ASP A 91 -12.60 -9.77 19.23
N VAL A 92 -12.17 -8.73 18.50
CA VAL A 92 -12.75 -8.36 17.21
C VAL A 92 -11.99 -8.97 16.04
N SER A 93 -10.65 -9.07 16.12
CA SER A 93 -9.81 -9.50 15.01
C SER A 93 -9.83 -11.01 14.75
N ARG A 94 -9.74 -11.85 15.80
CA ARG A 94 -9.68 -13.32 15.64
C ARG A 94 -10.91 -13.98 14.98
N PRO A 95 -12.16 -13.56 15.25
CA PRO A 95 -13.33 -14.17 14.61
C PRO A 95 -13.60 -13.64 13.19
N ALA A 96 -12.86 -12.61 12.74
CA ALA A 96 -13.11 -11.94 11.47
C ALA A 96 -12.09 -12.33 10.39
N HIS A 97 -12.52 -12.24 9.14
CA HIS A 97 -11.57 -12.17 8.02
C HIS A 97 -11.01 -10.76 7.92
N VAL A 98 -9.70 -10.62 7.76
CA VAL A 98 -9.03 -9.34 7.69
C VAL A 98 -8.66 -9.04 6.24
N TYR A 99 -9.21 -7.94 5.71
CA TYR A 99 -8.73 -7.32 4.47
C TYR A 99 -7.83 -6.15 4.84
N LEU A 100 -6.56 -6.23 4.45
CA LEU A 100 -5.57 -5.19 4.70
C LEU A 100 -5.24 -4.47 3.39
N SER A 101 -5.57 -3.18 3.33
CA SER A 101 -5.19 -2.32 2.22
C SER A 101 -3.74 -1.94 2.35
N SER A 102 -2.94 -2.22 1.31
CA SER A 102 -1.54 -1.85 1.25
C SER A 102 -1.08 -1.59 -0.17
N ASP A 103 0.04 -0.88 -0.34
CA ASP A 103 0.73 -0.90 -1.62
C ASP A 103 1.14 -2.36 -1.89
N ILE A 104 1.01 -2.83 -3.11
CA ILE A 104 0.62 -4.23 -3.43
C ILE A 104 1.73 -5.28 -3.24
N TYR A 105 2.69 -4.96 -2.40
CA TYR A 105 3.69 -5.84 -1.84
C TYR A 105 3.31 -6.18 -0.40
N ARG A 106 3.44 -7.45 0.00
CA ARG A 106 3.33 -7.82 1.43
C ARG A 106 4.30 -6.93 2.20
N HIS A 107 3.85 -6.15 3.16
CA HIS A 107 4.80 -5.28 3.86
C HIS A 107 5.69 -6.10 4.77
N PRO A 108 7.04 -6.07 4.60
CA PRO A 108 7.95 -6.85 5.43
C PRO A 108 7.74 -6.59 6.91
N THR A 109 7.44 -5.34 7.27
CA THR A 109 7.15 -4.93 8.64
C THR A 109 5.99 -5.73 9.23
N PHE A 110 4.86 -5.83 8.51
CA PHE A 110 3.69 -6.56 9.00
C PHE A 110 3.93 -8.07 9.02
N MET A 111 4.53 -8.63 7.96
CA MET A 111 4.86 -10.06 7.88
C MET A 111 5.79 -10.49 9.03
N LEU A 112 6.78 -9.66 9.38
CA LEU A 112 7.73 -9.96 10.46
C LEU A 112 7.13 -9.76 11.85
N LEU A 113 6.34 -8.70 12.07
CA LEU A 113 5.84 -8.33 13.40
C LEU A 113 4.51 -9.00 13.76
N HIS A 114 3.55 -9.04 12.84
CA HIS A 114 2.23 -9.64 13.06
C HIS A 114 2.25 -11.14 12.80
N GLU A 115 2.61 -11.54 11.58
CA GLU A 115 2.55 -12.95 11.16
C GLU A 115 3.74 -13.77 11.65
N ARG A 116 4.79 -13.09 12.13
CA ARG A 116 6.05 -13.70 12.60
C ARG A 116 6.69 -14.59 11.53
N ALA A 117 6.49 -14.25 10.26
CA ALA A 117 7.13 -14.91 9.15
C ALA A 117 8.64 -14.63 9.21
N THR A 118 9.45 -15.69 9.10
CA THR A 118 10.90 -15.52 8.99
C THR A 118 11.27 -15.01 7.60
N VAL A 119 12.45 -14.38 7.45
CA VAL A 119 12.98 -13.98 6.14
C VAL A 119 13.05 -15.16 5.15
N GLN A 120 13.27 -16.39 5.65
CA GLN A 120 13.32 -17.61 4.84
C GLN A 120 11.94 -18.06 4.33
N THR A 121 10.90 -17.83 5.12
CA THR A 121 9.53 -18.23 4.81
C THR A 121 8.70 -17.09 4.22
N TYR A 122 9.27 -15.89 4.10
CA TYR A 122 8.56 -14.67 3.72
C TYR A 122 7.72 -14.84 2.45
N PHE A 123 8.32 -15.40 1.40
CA PHE A 123 7.64 -15.60 0.12
C PHE A 123 6.61 -16.73 0.19
N THR A 124 6.83 -17.76 1.01
CA THR A 124 5.95 -18.94 1.05
C THR A 124 4.89 -18.90 2.15
N HIS A 125 4.98 -17.94 3.08
CA HIS A 125 4.03 -17.79 4.18
C HIS A 125 2.64 -17.42 3.64
N THR A 126 1.60 -17.99 4.21
CA THR A 126 0.21 -17.68 3.88
C THR A 126 -0.61 -17.68 5.16
N ASN A 127 -1.53 -16.73 5.26
CA ASN A 127 -2.45 -16.61 6.36
C ASN A 127 -3.89 -16.62 5.81
N PRO A 128 -4.66 -17.69 6.05
CA PRO A 128 -5.98 -17.84 5.45
C PRO A 128 -7.02 -16.85 5.99
N GLN A 129 -6.72 -16.13 7.10
CA GLN A 129 -7.59 -15.11 7.67
C GLN A 129 -7.20 -13.69 7.25
N LEU A 130 -6.16 -13.52 6.42
CA LEU A 130 -5.67 -12.23 5.96
C LEU A 130 -5.59 -12.23 4.43
N SER A 131 -6.23 -11.24 3.80
CA SER A 131 -6.08 -11.00 2.37
C SER A 131 -5.64 -9.56 2.12
N TRP A 132 -4.59 -9.43 1.33
CA TRP A 132 -4.03 -8.13 0.96
C TRP A 132 -4.68 -7.62 -0.32
N PHE A 133 -4.86 -6.31 -0.39
CA PHE A 133 -5.41 -5.61 -1.56
C PHE A 133 -4.89 -4.18 -1.63
N ASP A 134 -5.02 -3.55 -2.79
CA ASP A 134 -4.76 -2.11 -2.95
C ASP A 134 -6.09 -1.35 -3.05
N GLY A 135 -6.42 -0.59 -2.00
CA GLY A 135 -7.66 0.18 -1.93
C GLY A 135 -7.83 1.22 -3.03
N ARG A 136 -6.75 1.60 -3.74
CA ARG A 136 -6.81 2.56 -4.85
C ARG A 136 -7.50 1.99 -6.10
N ALA A 137 -7.48 0.66 -6.26
CA ALA A 137 -7.94 -0.01 -7.47
C ALA A 137 -8.79 -1.28 -7.23
N ALA A 138 -8.86 -1.80 -6.00
CA ALA A 138 -9.72 -2.93 -5.65
C ALA A 138 -10.41 -2.76 -4.29
N LEU A 139 -11.57 -3.40 -4.16
CA LEU A 139 -12.25 -3.58 -2.89
C LEU A 139 -12.73 -5.04 -2.76
N PRO A 140 -12.16 -5.81 -1.84
CA PRO A 140 -12.68 -7.12 -1.47
C PRO A 140 -14.11 -7.01 -0.92
N LEU A 141 -14.98 -7.94 -1.29
CA LEU A 141 -16.34 -8.02 -0.79
C LEU A 141 -16.40 -9.01 0.38
N PRO A 142 -17.24 -8.77 1.40
CA PRO A 142 -17.34 -9.66 2.55
C PRO A 142 -17.75 -11.07 2.12
N ALA A 143 -17.00 -12.08 2.55
CA ALA A 143 -17.41 -13.47 2.38
C ALA A 143 -18.66 -13.74 3.24
N GLY A 144 -19.65 -14.45 2.67
CA GLY A 144 -20.86 -14.79 3.40
C GLY A 144 -20.57 -15.64 4.63
N GLY A 145 -21.07 -15.24 5.80
CA GLY A 145 -21.09 -16.08 7.00
C GLY A 145 -20.07 -15.77 8.09
N GLN A 146 -19.15 -14.82 7.89
CA GLN A 146 -18.23 -14.37 8.95
C GLN A 146 -18.12 -12.85 9.01
N PRO A 147 -17.82 -12.26 10.18
CA PRO A 147 -17.54 -10.83 10.26
C PRO A 147 -16.28 -10.52 9.45
N THR A 148 -16.23 -9.32 8.89
CA THR A 148 -15.10 -8.87 8.07
C THR A 148 -14.55 -7.57 8.63
N LEU A 149 -13.23 -7.47 8.71
CA LEU A 149 -12.52 -6.25 9.05
C LEU A 149 -11.78 -5.72 7.83
N TYR A 150 -11.93 -4.42 7.58
CA TYR A 150 -11.15 -3.69 6.59
C TYR A 150 -10.20 -2.75 7.32
N LEU A 151 -8.91 -2.97 7.14
CA LEU A 151 -7.84 -2.13 7.64
C LEU A 151 -7.33 -1.31 6.45
N VAL A 152 -7.79 -0.06 6.36
CA VAL A 152 -7.46 0.83 5.24
C VAL A 152 -6.31 1.74 5.66
N SER A 153 -5.12 1.46 5.11
CA SER A 153 -3.91 2.23 5.40
C SER A 153 -3.85 3.54 4.60
N SER A 154 -3.10 4.51 5.10
CA SER A 154 -2.86 5.78 4.39
C SER A 154 -1.99 5.62 3.14
N ALA A 155 -1.15 4.57 3.06
CA ALA A 155 -0.33 4.29 1.88
C ALA A 155 -1.16 3.76 0.69
N ALA A 156 -2.25 3.05 0.96
CA ALA A 156 -3.20 2.57 -0.04
C ALA A 156 -4.63 2.94 0.36
N PRO A 157 -5.01 4.23 0.25
CA PRO A 157 -6.34 4.67 0.62
C PRO A 157 -7.38 4.13 -0.36
N LEU A 158 -8.62 3.99 0.10
CA LEU A 158 -9.74 3.67 -0.79
C LEU A 158 -9.99 4.80 -1.77
N ALA A 159 -10.20 4.46 -3.05
CA ALA A 159 -10.75 5.42 -4.00
C ALA A 159 -12.11 5.96 -3.49
N PRO A 160 -12.49 7.22 -3.76
CA PRO A 160 -13.69 7.83 -3.18
C PRO A 160 -14.97 7.02 -3.37
N ARG A 161 -15.14 6.39 -4.53
CA ARG A 161 -16.28 5.53 -4.85
C ARG A 161 -16.32 4.27 -3.96
N ALA A 162 -15.17 3.62 -3.80
CA ALA A 162 -15.01 2.44 -2.96
C ALA A 162 -15.17 2.75 -1.46
N ASP A 163 -14.67 3.90 -0.99
CA ASP A 163 -14.90 4.38 0.38
C ASP A 163 -16.40 4.59 0.63
N GLY A 164 -17.12 5.17 -0.33
CA GLY A 164 -18.58 5.31 -0.29
C GLY A 164 -19.32 3.98 -0.17
N TRP A 165 -18.95 2.99 -0.99
CA TRP A 165 -19.53 1.64 -0.93
C TRP A 165 -19.26 0.96 0.41
N LEU A 166 -18.02 1.02 0.90
CA LEU A 166 -17.64 0.40 2.16
C LEU A 166 -18.39 1.04 3.33
N ARG A 167 -18.45 2.38 3.39
CA ARG A 167 -19.17 3.12 4.45
C ARG A 167 -20.68 2.84 4.47
N ALA A 168 -21.27 2.53 3.32
CA ALA A 168 -22.68 2.16 3.25
C ALA A 168 -22.96 0.78 3.86
N ALA A 169 -21.97 -0.13 3.86
CA ALA A 169 -22.12 -1.53 4.25
C ALA A 169 -21.43 -1.90 5.57
N ALA A 170 -20.48 -1.08 6.03
CA ALA A 170 -19.63 -1.34 7.18
C ALA A 170 -19.55 -0.12 8.08
N ALA A 171 -19.45 -0.36 9.39
CA ALA A 171 -19.24 0.69 10.38
C ALA A 171 -17.75 0.96 10.55
N GLU A 172 -17.33 2.22 10.52
CA GLU A 172 -16.01 2.62 11.00
C GLU A 172 -16.00 2.46 12.52
N ILE A 173 -15.14 1.56 13.03
CA ILE A 173 -15.07 1.23 14.45
C ILE A 173 -13.87 1.86 15.14
N ASP A 174 -12.86 2.27 14.38
CA ASP A 174 -11.67 2.93 14.91
C ASP A 174 -10.92 3.71 13.81
N THR A 175 -10.10 4.68 14.24
CA THR A 175 -9.15 5.40 13.41
C THR A 175 -7.86 5.64 14.22
N VAL A 176 -6.72 5.23 13.66
CA VAL A 176 -5.39 5.48 14.24
C VAL A 176 -4.76 6.67 13.52
N ALA A 177 -4.40 7.70 14.27
CA ALA A 177 -3.74 8.89 13.74
C ALA A 177 -2.24 8.63 13.47
N GLY A 178 -1.73 9.22 12.38
CA GLY A 178 -0.31 9.40 12.13
C GLY A 178 0.27 10.57 12.93
N PRO A 179 1.60 10.79 12.88
CA PRO A 179 2.23 11.88 13.62
C PRO A 179 1.77 13.30 13.25
N ASP A 180 1.26 13.50 12.04
CA ASP A 180 0.65 14.78 11.62
C ASP A 180 -0.80 14.97 12.11
N GLY A 181 -1.38 13.96 12.76
CA GLY A 181 -2.76 13.93 13.22
C GLY A 181 -3.77 13.46 12.16
N ALA A 182 -3.35 13.23 10.92
CA ALA A 182 -4.22 12.65 9.89
C ALA A 182 -4.43 11.14 10.13
N PRO A 183 -5.51 10.53 9.62
CA PRO A 183 -5.71 9.09 9.72
C PRO A 183 -4.61 8.31 8.99
N ALA A 184 -3.79 7.55 9.73
CA ALA A 184 -2.83 6.60 9.18
C ALA A 184 -3.46 5.23 8.92
N LEU A 185 -4.46 4.86 9.72
CA LEU A 185 -5.23 3.64 9.57
C LEU A 185 -6.69 3.91 9.90
N ARG A 186 -7.59 3.44 9.05
CA ARG A 186 -9.03 3.46 9.30
C ARG A 186 -9.55 2.03 9.36
N VAL A 187 -10.35 1.71 10.37
CA VAL A 187 -10.80 0.35 10.61
C VAL A 187 -12.31 0.28 10.47
N PHE A 188 -12.76 -0.57 9.55
CA PHE A 188 -14.18 -0.82 9.34
C PHE A 188 -14.53 -2.26 9.67
N ARG A 189 -15.75 -2.44 10.16
CA ARG A 189 -16.33 -3.75 10.44
C ARG A 189 -17.62 -3.93 9.66
N ALA A 190 -17.62 -4.95 8.81
CA ALA A 190 -18.83 -5.45 8.17
C ALA A 190 -19.36 -6.66 8.96
N GLN A 191 -20.67 -6.68 9.19
CA GLN A 191 -21.33 -7.79 9.86
C GLN A 191 -21.38 -9.01 8.92
N PRO A 192 -21.52 -10.24 9.45
CA PRO A 192 -21.75 -11.42 8.63
C PRO A 192 -22.94 -11.20 7.68
N GLY A 193 -22.72 -11.41 6.38
CA GLY A 193 -23.75 -11.23 5.36
C GLY A 193 -24.03 -9.78 4.96
N ALA A 194 -23.24 -8.81 5.45
CA ALA A 194 -23.24 -7.46 4.91
C ALA A 194 -22.94 -7.50 3.41
N ARG A 195 -23.66 -6.68 2.64
CA ARG A 195 -23.51 -6.58 1.19
C ARG A 195 -22.92 -5.23 0.84
N ILE A 196 -21.75 -5.25 0.22
CA ILE A 196 -21.19 -4.09 -0.46
C ILE A 196 -21.77 -4.11 -1.87
N GLU A 197 -22.52 -3.06 -2.23
CA GLU A 197 -23.24 -2.96 -3.50
C GLU A 197 -22.51 -1.98 -4.44
N PRO A 198 -21.59 -2.44 -5.31
CA PRO A 198 -20.85 -1.56 -6.20
C PRO A 198 -21.69 -0.95 -7.35
N GLY A 199 -23.01 -1.17 -7.34
CA GLY A 199 -23.92 -0.79 -8.42
C GLY A 199 -23.84 -1.70 -9.65
N VAL A 200 -23.06 -2.78 -9.55
CA VAL A 200 -22.93 -3.82 -10.57
C VAL A 200 -23.50 -5.12 -10.03
N ALA A 201 -24.60 -5.58 -10.60
CA ALA A 201 -25.22 -6.84 -10.20
C ALA A 201 -24.45 -8.01 -10.81
N ALA A 202 -24.09 -9.00 -9.99
CA ALA A 202 -23.51 -10.25 -10.47
C ALA A 202 -24.43 -10.90 -11.52
N GLY A 203 -23.87 -11.24 -12.66
CA GLY A 203 -24.57 -12.00 -13.70
C GLY A 203 -24.85 -13.43 -13.24
N ALA A 204 -25.82 -14.07 -13.90
CA ALA A 204 -26.12 -15.48 -13.67
C ALA A 204 -25.02 -16.43 -14.19
N GLU A 205 -24.23 -15.97 -15.16
CA GLU A 205 -23.16 -16.74 -15.81
C GLU A 205 -21.79 -16.16 -15.43
N LEU A 206 -20.88 -17.04 -15.01
CA LEU A 206 -19.49 -16.71 -14.72
C LEU A 206 -18.64 -16.90 -15.98
N ILE A 207 -17.86 -15.89 -16.35
CA ILE A 207 -16.93 -15.95 -17.47
C ILE A 207 -15.56 -16.33 -16.92
N ALA A 208 -15.09 -17.54 -17.19
CA ALA A 208 -13.76 -17.98 -16.75
C ALA A 208 -12.66 -17.28 -17.58
N LEU A 209 -11.87 -16.43 -16.91
CA LEU A 209 -10.72 -15.73 -17.51
C LEU A 209 -9.44 -16.54 -17.31
N THR A 210 -9.28 -17.16 -16.13
CA THR A 210 -8.23 -18.14 -15.84
C THR A 210 -8.86 -19.36 -15.15
N ALA A 211 -8.05 -20.36 -14.76
CA ALA A 211 -8.57 -21.46 -13.96
C ALA A 211 -8.97 -21.04 -12.52
N GLN A 212 -8.57 -19.84 -12.08
CA GLN A 212 -8.69 -19.34 -10.71
C GLN A 212 -9.54 -18.08 -10.62
N LEU A 213 -9.70 -17.34 -11.73
CA LEU A 213 -10.43 -16.08 -11.77
C LEU A 213 -11.58 -16.16 -12.76
N ASP A 214 -12.76 -15.88 -12.22
CA ASP A 214 -14.01 -15.76 -12.95
C ASP A 214 -14.48 -14.31 -12.90
N LEU A 215 -14.91 -13.77 -14.04
CA LEU A 215 -15.62 -12.51 -14.11
C LEU A 215 -17.12 -12.78 -13.96
N SER A 216 -17.73 -12.14 -12.97
CA SER A 216 -19.16 -12.32 -12.67
C SER A 216 -20.02 -11.19 -13.22
N ALA A 217 -19.48 -9.99 -13.39
CA ALA A 217 -20.17 -8.88 -14.03
C ALA A 217 -19.20 -7.79 -14.50
N ALA A 218 -19.64 -7.00 -15.47
CA ALA A 218 -18.94 -5.83 -15.96
C ALA A 218 -19.92 -4.67 -16.20
N GLN A 219 -19.51 -3.47 -15.81
CA GLN A 219 -20.28 -2.23 -16.02
C GLN A 219 -19.37 -1.15 -16.57
N LEU A 220 -19.86 -0.48 -17.60
CA LEU A 220 -19.27 0.69 -18.20
C LEU A 220 -20.08 1.92 -17.78
N ALA A 221 -19.46 2.79 -16.98
CA ALA A 221 -20.04 4.08 -16.60
C ALA A 221 -19.58 5.15 -17.59
N LEU A 222 -20.55 5.73 -18.31
CA LEU A 222 -20.34 6.80 -19.27
C LEU A 222 -20.79 8.11 -18.63
N ALA A 223 -19.84 8.95 -18.21
CA ALA A 223 -20.16 10.26 -17.65
C ALA A 223 -19.88 11.37 -18.68
N ASP A 224 -20.79 12.36 -18.77
CA ASP A 224 -20.60 13.51 -19.65
C ASP A 224 -19.38 14.35 -19.23
N GLY A 225 -18.36 14.42 -20.08
CA GLY A 225 -17.17 15.25 -19.88
C GLY A 225 -16.11 14.69 -18.91
N ALA A 226 -16.37 13.54 -18.29
CA ALA A 226 -15.35 12.76 -17.57
C ALA A 226 -14.94 11.53 -18.40
N GLU A 227 -13.76 10.99 -18.15
CA GLU A 227 -13.34 9.75 -18.80
C GLU A 227 -14.23 8.58 -18.35
N PRO A 228 -14.66 7.69 -19.27
CA PRO A 228 -15.44 6.52 -18.90
C PRO A 228 -14.71 5.63 -17.90
N GLU A 229 -15.48 4.97 -17.03
CA GLU A 229 -14.94 4.04 -16.04
C GLU A 229 -15.51 2.63 -16.27
N LEU A 230 -14.63 1.64 -16.22
CA LEU A 230 -14.97 0.23 -16.26
C LEU A 230 -14.93 -0.35 -14.85
N THR A 231 -16.06 -0.81 -14.33
CA THR A 231 -16.17 -1.54 -13.07
C THR A 231 -16.35 -3.03 -13.36
N LEU A 232 -15.51 -3.87 -12.75
CA LEU A 232 -15.47 -5.32 -12.95
C LEU A 232 -15.66 -6.04 -11.62
N LEU A 233 -16.57 -7.01 -11.59
CA LEU A 233 -16.86 -7.83 -10.42
C LEU A 233 -16.29 -9.24 -10.63
N TRP A 234 -15.37 -9.62 -9.77
CA TRP A 234 -14.59 -10.84 -9.86
C TRP A 234 -14.97 -11.83 -8.78
N ARG A 235 -14.76 -13.11 -9.09
CA ARG A 235 -14.74 -14.21 -8.12
C ARG A 235 -13.45 -15.00 -8.29
N THR A 236 -12.85 -15.39 -7.18
CA THR A 236 -11.69 -16.28 -7.17
C THR A 236 -12.07 -17.67 -6.68
N ARG A 237 -11.44 -18.70 -7.25
CA ARG A 237 -11.56 -20.09 -6.80
C ARG A 237 -10.58 -20.44 -5.67
N GLY A 238 -9.84 -19.46 -5.18
CA GLY A 238 -8.93 -19.58 -4.04
C GLY A 238 -7.49 -19.25 -4.39
N PRO A 239 -6.54 -19.64 -3.53
CA PRO A 239 -5.15 -19.24 -3.70
C PRO A 239 -4.51 -19.91 -4.92
N ASP A 240 -3.71 -19.13 -5.67
CA ASP A 240 -2.87 -19.65 -6.75
C ASP A 240 -1.39 -19.71 -6.31
N PRO A 241 -0.92 -20.84 -5.73
CA PRO A 241 0.46 -21.00 -5.25
C PRO A 241 1.52 -20.93 -6.34
N ALA A 242 1.15 -21.06 -7.61
CA ALA A 242 2.09 -21.15 -8.73
C ALA A 242 2.35 -19.81 -9.44
N ASP A 243 1.45 -18.83 -9.31
CA ASP A 243 1.43 -17.61 -10.14
C ASP A 243 1.85 -16.34 -9.37
N TRP A 244 3.14 -16.25 -9.02
CA TRP A 244 3.71 -15.08 -8.31
C TRP A 244 3.63 -13.76 -9.09
N PRO A 245 3.95 -13.70 -10.40
CA PRO A 245 3.88 -12.45 -11.12
C PRO A 245 2.46 -12.39 -11.67
N GLY A 246 1.66 -11.52 -11.05
CA GLY A 246 0.22 -11.43 -11.24
C GLY A 246 -0.24 -11.23 -12.69
N TYR A 247 -1.49 -10.83 -12.83
CA TYR A 247 -2.09 -10.67 -14.14
C TYR A 247 -2.10 -9.20 -14.55
N ARG A 248 -1.88 -8.94 -15.84
CA ARG A 248 -2.34 -7.74 -16.52
C ARG A 248 -3.75 -7.98 -17.05
N LEU A 249 -4.60 -6.97 -17.02
CA LEU A 249 -5.88 -6.99 -17.74
C LEU A 249 -5.73 -6.21 -19.06
N GLU A 250 -6.19 -6.79 -20.15
CA GLU A 250 -6.36 -6.08 -21.42
C GLU A 250 -7.83 -6.06 -21.79
N ALA A 251 -8.28 -4.91 -22.31
CA ALA A 251 -9.66 -4.70 -22.72
C ALA A 251 -9.71 -4.24 -24.18
N ALA A 252 -10.70 -4.72 -24.92
CA ALA A 252 -11.02 -4.27 -26.27
C ALA A 252 -12.52 -3.94 -26.34
N LEU A 253 -12.86 -2.69 -26.63
CA LEU A 253 -14.22 -2.16 -26.62
C LEU A 253 -14.55 -1.48 -27.94
N PRO A 254 -15.78 -1.63 -28.48
CA PRO A 254 -16.21 -0.87 -29.64
C PRO A 254 -16.31 0.62 -29.30
N ALA A 255 -15.72 1.46 -30.15
CA ALA A 255 -15.73 2.92 -30.01
C ALA A 255 -16.80 3.57 -30.90
N ARG A 256 -17.13 4.83 -30.60
CA ARG A 256 -18.18 5.60 -31.26
C ARG A 256 -17.94 5.84 -32.74
N ASP A 257 -16.68 5.92 -33.15
CA ASP A 257 -16.26 6.12 -34.55
C ASP A 257 -16.24 4.82 -35.37
N GLY A 258 -16.66 3.70 -34.77
CA GLY A 258 -16.67 2.38 -35.41
C GLY A 258 -15.34 1.63 -35.32
N THR A 259 -14.32 2.20 -34.67
CA THR A 259 -13.06 1.51 -34.37
C THR A 259 -13.18 0.64 -33.11
N VAL A 260 -12.15 -0.15 -32.84
CA VAL A 260 -11.99 -0.88 -31.56
C VAL A 260 -10.95 -0.13 -30.75
N TRP A 261 -11.36 0.39 -29.60
CA TRP A 261 -10.45 0.87 -28.58
C TRP A 261 -9.88 -0.35 -27.85
N ALA A 262 -8.57 -0.39 -27.64
CA ALA A 262 -7.94 -1.44 -26.87
C ALA A 262 -6.83 -0.84 -26.01
N ASP A 263 -6.76 -1.26 -24.76
CA ASP A 263 -5.75 -0.78 -23.81
C ASP A 263 -5.44 -1.81 -22.73
N GLU A 264 -4.31 -1.58 -22.08
CA GLU A 264 -3.86 -2.28 -20.89
C GLU A 264 -4.39 -1.58 -19.64
N LEU A 265 -5.07 -2.34 -18.79
CA LEU A 265 -5.66 -1.88 -17.55
C LEU A 265 -4.85 -2.42 -16.35
N PRO A 266 -4.47 -1.57 -15.38
CA PRO A 266 -3.76 -2.01 -14.19
C PRO A 266 -4.56 -3.07 -13.42
N PHE A 267 -3.99 -4.26 -13.22
CA PHE A 267 -4.70 -5.37 -12.57
C PHE A 267 -3.87 -6.01 -11.45
N GLU A 268 -3.06 -5.18 -10.79
CA GLU A 268 -2.16 -5.62 -9.73
C GLU A 268 -2.79 -5.50 -8.33
N ALA A 269 -4.01 -4.95 -8.23
CA ALA A 269 -4.66 -4.51 -6.99
C ALA A 269 -5.08 -5.63 -6.00
N PHE A 270 -4.81 -6.89 -6.33
CA PHE A 270 -5.05 -8.03 -5.44
C PHE A 270 -3.99 -9.12 -5.67
N ARG A 271 -3.73 -9.90 -4.61
CA ARG A 271 -2.74 -11.01 -4.64
C ARG A 271 -3.46 -12.34 -4.62
N PRO A 272 -3.54 -13.08 -5.75
CA PRO A 272 -4.27 -14.35 -5.82
C PRO A 272 -3.92 -15.34 -4.71
N LEU A 273 -2.65 -15.40 -4.31
CA LEU A 273 -2.10 -16.28 -3.26
C LEU A 273 -2.79 -16.22 -1.88
N GLU A 274 -3.48 -15.13 -1.55
CA GLU A 274 -3.96 -14.86 -0.19
C GLU A 274 -5.47 -14.78 -0.10
N TRP A 275 -6.14 -15.07 -1.21
CA TRP A 275 -7.58 -14.97 -1.29
C TRP A 275 -8.23 -16.32 -1.03
N THR A 276 -9.31 -16.29 -0.25
CA THR A 276 -10.06 -17.49 0.07
C THR A 276 -10.86 -17.98 -1.14
N PRO A 277 -11.13 -19.28 -1.26
CA PRO A 277 -12.08 -19.78 -2.24
C PRO A 277 -13.41 -19.04 -2.18
N ASP A 278 -14.00 -18.80 -3.35
CA ASP A 278 -15.27 -18.07 -3.53
C ASP A 278 -15.27 -16.61 -3.08
N ALA A 279 -14.12 -16.04 -2.70
CA ALA A 279 -14.04 -14.61 -2.42
C ALA A 279 -14.37 -13.79 -3.67
N ALA A 280 -15.04 -12.67 -3.46
CA ALA A 280 -15.43 -11.74 -4.50
C ALA A 280 -14.76 -10.39 -4.28
N PHE A 281 -14.51 -9.66 -5.37
CA PHE A 281 -13.97 -8.31 -5.30
C PHE A 281 -14.36 -7.49 -6.51
N VAL A 282 -14.35 -6.18 -6.31
CA VAL A 282 -14.58 -5.22 -7.38
C VAL A 282 -13.28 -4.50 -7.71
N THR A 283 -13.02 -4.28 -8.99
CA THR A 283 -11.98 -3.39 -9.50
C THR A 283 -12.60 -2.31 -10.39
N TRP A 284 -11.97 -1.15 -10.47
CA TRP A 284 -12.41 -0.05 -11.34
C TRP A 284 -11.23 0.51 -12.13
N HIS A 285 -11.48 0.88 -13.38
CA HIS A 285 -10.45 1.28 -14.34
C HIS A 285 -10.93 2.48 -15.16
N THR A 286 -10.13 3.54 -15.19
CA THR A 286 -10.37 4.67 -16.09
C THR A 286 -9.97 4.28 -17.51
N LEU A 287 -10.85 4.53 -18.49
CA LEU A 287 -10.63 4.18 -19.89
C LEU A 287 -10.12 5.39 -20.66
N HIS A 288 -8.81 5.66 -20.53
CA HIS A 288 -8.18 6.81 -21.17
C HIS A 288 -8.37 6.80 -22.70
N GLY A 289 -8.84 7.91 -23.25
CA GLY A 289 -9.07 8.07 -24.68
C GLY A 289 -10.24 7.25 -25.25
N TYR A 290 -11.00 6.52 -24.42
CA TYR A 290 -12.19 5.82 -24.89
C TYR A 290 -13.36 6.79 -25.08
N ALA A 291 -13.84 6.94 -26.32
CA ALA A 291 -14.90 7.87 -26.69
C ALA A 291 -16.34 7.35 -26.43
N GLY A 292 -16.46 6.19 -25.76
CA GLY A 292 -17.74 5.50 -25.57
C GLY A 292 -18.20 4.71 -26.80
N PRO A 293 -19.28 3.91 -26.67
CA PRO A 293 -19.85 3.12 -27.76
C PRO A 293 -20.64 3.99 -28.76
N ALA A 294 -20.86 3.48 -29.97
CA ALA A 294 -21.63 4.17 -31.02
C ALA A 294 -23.13 4.32 -30.71
N ALA A 295 -23.69 3.44 -29.86
CA ALA A 295 -25.11 3.44 -29.51
C ALA A 295 -25.32 3.81 -28.03
N SER A 296 -26.13 4.83 -27.77
CA SER A 296 -26.51 5.30 -26.42
C SER A 296 -27.80 4.63 -25.91
N GLY A 297 -27.95 3.33 -26.16
CA GLY A 297 -29.14 2.57 -25.75
C GLY A 297 -28.92 1.80 -24.45
N ALA A 298 -30.01 1.36 -23.81
CA ALA A 298 -29.98 0.49 -22.63
C ALA A 298 -29.48 -0.95 -22.93
N ALA A 299 -29.06 -1.23 -24.17
CA ALA A 299 -28.54 -2.54 -24.55
C ALA A 299 -27.09 -2.70 -24.05
N PRO A 300 -26.72 -3.90 -23.55
CA PRO A 300 -25.34 -4.15 -23.14
C PRO A 300 -24.39 -4.01 -24.33
N VAL A 301 -23.25 -3.37 -24.10
CA VAL A 301 -22.16 -3.27 -25.07
C VAL A 301 -21.40 -4.59 -25.05
N GLN A 302 -21.08 -5.14 -26.22
CA GLN A 302 -20.21 -6.32 -26.32
C GLN A 302 -18.78 -5.85 -26.53
N GLY A 303 -17.86 -6.37 -25.73
CA GLY A 303 -16.42 -6.18 -25.92
C GLY A 303 -15.66 -7.43 -25.47
N GLU A 304 -14.34 -7.33 -25.39
CA GLU A 304 -13.49 -8.46 -25.06
C GLU A 304 -12.56 -8.10 -23.91
N LEU A 305 -12.33 -9.05 -23.01
CA LEU A 305 -11.33 -8.97 -21.95
C LEU A 305 -10.40 -10.16 -22.05
N ARG A 306 -9.14 -9.99 -21.66
CA ARG A 306 -8.22 -11.09 -21.37
C ARG A 306 -7.29 -10.76 -20.23
N LEU A 307 -6.86 -11.81 -19.52
CA LEU A 307 -5.77 -11.71 -18.55
C LEU A 307 -4.47 -12.18 -19.21
N VAL A 308 -3.40 -11.43 -18.99
CA VAL A 308 -2.06 -11.78 -19.48
C VAL A 308 -1.17 -12.02 -18.27
N ARG A 309 -0.60 -13.22 -18.18
CA ARG A 309 0.30 -13.57 -17.08
C ARG A 309 1.62 -12.82 -17.25
N LEU A 310 2.12 -12.22 -16.16
CA LEU A 310 3.36 -11.44 -16.23
C LEU A 310 4.63 -12.31 -16.26
N SER A 311 4.60 -13.57 -15.78
CA SER A 311 5.68 -14.54 -16.04
C SER A 311 5.42 -15.27 -17.33
N ASP A 312 6.14 -14.93 -18.41
CA ASP A 312 6.49 -15.71 -19.63
C ASP A 312 5.44 -16.65 -20.27
N GLY A 313 4.22 -16.67 -19.77
CA GLY A 313 3.08 -17.43 -20.23
C GLY A 313 2.38 -16.59 -21.27
N GLY A 314 2.11 -17.20 -22.42
CA GLY A 314 1.29 -16.56 -23.45
C GLY A 314 -0.02 -16.03 -22.85
N PRO A 315 -0.60 -14.97 -23.45
CA PRO A 315 -1.85 -14.39 -22.98
C PRO A 315 -2.95 -15.46 -22.92
N GLU A 316 -3.82 -15.37 -21.91
CA GLU A 316 -5.07 -16.13 -21.96
C GLU A 316 -5.87 -15.67 -23.20
N GLY A 317 -6.68 -16.57 -23.74
CA GLY A 317 -7.52 -16.24 -24.88
C GLY A 317 -8.53 -15.13 -24.54
N TRP A 318 -8.83 -14.28 -25.51
CA TRP A 318 -9.90 -13.29 -25.40
C TRP A 318 -11.23 -13.94 -24.99
N ARG A 319 -11.98 -13.24 -24.14
CA ARG A 319 -13.33 -13.59 -23.71
C ARG A 319 -14.27 -12.46 -24.06
N THR A 320 -15.34 -12.78 -24.78
CA THR A 320 -16.42 -11.83 -25.04
C THR A 320 -17.19 -11.58 -23.74
N VAL A 321 -17.38 -10.31 -23.40
CA VAL A 321 -18.05 -9.86 -22.20
C VAL A 321 -19.14 -8.86 -22.57
N ALA A 322 -20.31 -9.04 -21.95
CA ALA A 322 -21.41 -8.07 -22.03
C ALA A 322 -21.25 -7.03 -20.91
N PHE A 323 -21.07 -5.77 -21.28
CA PHE A 323 -20.95 -4.64 -20.37
C PHE A 323 -22.30 -3.96 -20.21
N SER A 324 -22.82 -3.94 -18.98
CA SER A 324 -23.95 -3.07 -18.64
C SER A 324 -23.52 -1.61 -18.76
N VAL A 325 -24.37 -0.73 -19.32
CA VAL A 325 -24.06 0.70 -19.48
C VAL A 325 -24.82 1.50 -18.44
N ASN A 326 -24.11 2.33 -17.69
CA ASN A 326 -24.70 3.32 -16.78
C ASN A 326 -24.36 4.72 -17.26
N HIS A 327 -25.33 5.64 -17.23
CA HIS A 327 -25.21 7.03 -17.66
C HIS A 327 -25.25 7.98 -16.47
#